data_AF-A0A944XEC5-F1
#
_entry.id   AF-A0A944XEC5-F1
#
_cell.length_a   1.000
_cell.length_b   1.000
_cell.length_c   1.000
_cell.angle_alpha   90.00
_cell.angle_beta   90.00
_cell.angle_gamma   90.00
#
_symmetry.space_group_name_H-M   'P 1'
#
loop_
_entity.id
_entity.type
_entity.pdbx_description
1 polymer ?
#
loop_
_entity_poly.entity_id
_entity_poly.type
_entity_poly.pdbx_seq_one_letter_code
_entity_poly.pdbx_strand_id
1 'polypeptide(L)'
;MIPQKQTKIKPKNESVDYAEKKFNHQINKRIERIFFWSLVLFLIVSFFARNNFKSVKSPNSKLFNEPIRTELADSSPIEFSQDGFKFTLTPLYEYEMSALVVNRLDYTWFSLTRASNAFPMDLCMTWGENIRSGAYRHSSVNFRQDFRFCFGNWSRESNFSWAEVSNNHLVIEDEAIRKKAMSIVEGDQIHLRGKLVNVKAENMDGNLGKYENQISNWNSSVKLGDSGAGACEVIFVEELEILKKGNPFFFHGFKFALYALLSIIFWKVGVFFYEIWREK
;
A
#
# COMPACT_ATOMS: atom_id res chain seq x y z
N MET A 1 73.18 -21.81 -45.09
CA MET A 1 71.97 -21.33 -45.78
C MET A 1 70.75 -21.88 -45.06
N ILE A 2 69.94 -21.02 -44.43
CA ILE A 2 68.76 -21.38 -43.64
C ILE A 2 67.52 -21.15 -44.53
N PRO A 3 66.56 -22.08 -44.65
CA PRO A 3 65.33 -21.82 -45.39
C PRO A 3 64.34 -21.06 -44.51
N GLN A 4 63.86 -19.91 -45.01
CA GLN A 4 62.79 -19.14 -44.38
C GLN A 4 61.46 -19.89 -44.46
N LYS A 5 60.86 -20.19 -43.30
CA LYS A 5 59.47 -20.62 -43.18
C LYS A 5 58.55 -19.45 -43.52
N GLN A 6 57.86 -19.50 -44.65
CA GLN A 6 56.71 -18.62 -44.90
C GLN A 6 55.53 -19.08 -44.04
N THR A 7 55.24 -18.31 -42.99
CA THR A 7 53.97 -18.39 -42.25
C THR A 7 52.85 -17.84 -43.12
N LYS A 8 51.99 -18.72 -43.68
CA LYS A 8 50.70 -18.33 -44.27
C LYS A 8 49.78 -17.80 -43.17
N ILE A 9 49.68 -16.48 -43.04
CA ILE A 9 48.62 -15.82 -42.27
C ILE A 9 47.36 -15.89 -43.15
N LYS A 10 46.35 -16.68 -42.74
CA LYS A 10 45.02 -16.65 -43.37
C LYS A 10 44.42 -15.25 -43.16
N PRO A 11 43.88 -14.58 -44.19
CA PRO A 11 43.19 -13.32 -44.00
C PRO A 11 41.93 -13.57 -43.16
N LYS A 12 41.82 -12.88 -42.03
CA LYS A 12 40.60 -12.86 -41.22
C LYS A 12 39.54 -12.16 -42.08
N ASN A 13 38.48 -12.88 -42.44
CA ASN A 13 37.49 -12.39 -43.41
C ASN A 13 36.60 -11.32 -42.73
N GLU A 14 36.98 -10.05 -42.83
CA GLU A 14 36.34 -8.90 -42.16
C GLU A 14 34.84 -8.79 -42.44
N SER A 15 34.39 -9.25 -43.62
CA SER A 15 32.97 -9.29 -43.99
C SER A 15 32.16 -10.29 -43.14
N VAL A 16 32.75 -11.43 -42.80
CA VAL A 16 32.16 -12.47 -41.95
C VAL A 16 32.12 -11.99 -40.49
N ASP A 17 33.21 -11.38 -40.01
CA ASP A 17 33.27 -10.78 -38.66
C ASP A 17 32.26 -9.63 -38.50
N TYR A 18 32.08 -8.79 -39.51
CA TYR A 18 31.06 -7.74 -39.51
C TYR A 18 29.63 -8.30 -39.50
N ALA A 19 29.35 -9.32 -40.32
CA ALA A 19 28.03 -9.95 -40.37
C ALA A 19 27.69 -10.65 -39.04
N GLU A 20 28.66 -11.34 -38.44
CA GLU A 20 28.53 -12.00 -37.13
C GLU A 20 28.27 -10.97 -36.01
N LYS A 21 29.04 -9.88 -35.97
CA LYS A 21 28.82 -8.77 -35.03
C LYS A 21 27.43 -8.14 -35.18
N LYS A 22 26.99 -7.90 -36.43
CA LYS A 22 25.66 -7.34 -36.71
C LYS A 22 24.54 -8.29 -36.30
N PHE A 23 24.71 -9.59 -36.53
CA PHE A 23 23.77 -10.63 -36.11
C PHE A 23 23.67 -10.73 -34.58
N ASN A 24 24.80 -10.81 -33.88
CA ASN A 24 24.87 -10.84 -32.43
C ASN A 24 24.27 -9.57 -31.80
N HIS A 25 24.52 -8.40 -32.39
CA HIS A 25 23.89 -7.14 -31.98
C HIS A 25 22.36 -7.17 -32.13
N GLN A 26 21.86 -7.72 -33.23
CA GLN A 26 20.41 -7.88 -33.44
C GLN A 26 19.78 -8.86 -32.45
N ILE A 27 20.45 -9.97 -32.14
CA ILE A 27 20.01 -10.94 -31.13
C ILE A 27 19.96 -10.28 -29.75
N ASN A 28 21.03 -9.61 -29.34
CA ASN A 28 21.09 -8.94 -28.03
C ASN A 28 19.97 -7.91 -27.89
N LYS A 29 19.72 -7.10 -28.92
CA LYS A 29 18.59 -6.16 -28.95
C LYS A 29 17.21 -6.84 -28.82
N ARG A 30 17.05 -8.07 -29.35
CA ARG A 30 15.81 -8.84 -29.19
C ARG A 30 15.68 -9.37 -27.77
N ILE A 31 16.76 -9.93 -27.21
CA ILE A 31 16.80 -10.44 -25.83
C ILE A 31 16.50 -9.32 -24.85
N GLU A 32 17.17 -8.17 -24.96
CA GLU A 32 16.92 -6.98 -24.13
C GLU A 32 15.46 -6.54 -24.17
N ARG A 33 14.85 -6.57 -25.37
CA ARG A 33 13.44 -6.20 -25.56
C ARG A 33 12.51 -7.20 -24.90
N ILE A 34 12.75 -8.50 -25.08
CA ILE A 34 11.96 -9.55 -24.43
C ILE A 34 12.09 -9.45 -22.92
N PHE A 35 13.31 -9.27 -22.41
CA PHE A 35 13.56 -9.10 -20.99
C PHE A 35 12.84 -7.87 -20.42
N PHE A 36 12.96 -6.72 -21.08
CA PHE A 36 12.26 -5.49 -20.68
C PHE A 36 10.75 -5.69 -20.62
N TRP A 37 10.13 -6.26 -21.66
CA TRP A 37 8.69 -6.52 -21.66
C TRP A 37 8.27 -7.58 -20.65
N SER A 38 9.13 -8.57 -20.36
CA SER A 38 8.87 -9.54 -19.29
C SER A 38 8.86 -8.88 -17.91
N LEU A 39 9.76 -7.90 -17.66
CA LEU A 39 9.75 -7.10 -16.43
C LEU A 39 8.51 -6.22 -16.32
N VAL A 40 8.08 -5.59 -17.42
CA VAL A 40 6.84 -4.80 -17.46
C VAL A 40 5.63 -5.68 -17.17
N LEU A 41 5.53 -6.84 -17.82
CA LEU A 41 4.44 -7.79 -17.56
C LEU A 41 4.45 -8.27 -16.11
N PHE A 42 5.62 -8.61 -15.57
CA PHE A 42 5.75 -9.04 -14.18
C PHE A 42 5.42 -7.91 -13.19
N LEU A 43 5.78 -6.66 -13.49
CA LEU A 43 5.40 -5.48 -12.71
C LEU A 43 3.87 -5.35 -12.64
N ILE A 44 3.18 -5.49 -13.79
CA ILE A 44 1.71 -5.42 -13.86
C ILE A 44 1.07 -6.55 -13.07
N VAL A 45 1.48 -7.80 -13.30
CA VAL A 45 0.93 -8.97 -12.59
C VAL A 45 1.15 -8.84 -11.09
N SER A 46 2.35 -8.49 -10.65
CA SER A 46 2.67 -8.32 -9.24
C SER A 46 1.95 -7.14 -8.59
N PHE A 47 1.66 -6.06 -9.35
CA PHE A 47 0.87 -4.92 -8.86
C PHE A 47 -0.54 -5.34 -8.43
N PHE A 48 -1.22 -6.17 -9.23
CA PHE A 48 -2.56 -6.67 -8.87
C PHE A 48 -2.49 -7.82 -7.87
N ALA A 49 -1.60 -8.80 -8.09
CA ALA A 49 -1.54 -10.00 -7.27
C ALA A 49 -1.09 -9.73 -5.82
N ARG A 50 -0.34 -8.64 -5.57
CA ARG A 50 0.07 -8.29 -4.20
C ARG A 50 -1.11 -7.86 -3.33
N ASN A 51 -2.17 -7.31 -3.91
CA ASN A 51 -3.35 -6.77 -3.23
C ASN A 51 -4.47 -7.82 -3.06
N ASN A 52 -4.21 -9.11 -3.27
CA ASN A 52 -5.23 -10.13 -3.11
C ASN A 52 -5.27 -10.63 -1.65
N PHE A 53 -6.22 -10.16 -0.85
CA PHE A 53 -6.35 -10.64 0.54
C PHE A 53 -6.75 -12.13 0.62
N LYS A 54 -7.45 -12.67 -0.39
CA LYS A 54 -7.90 -14.08 -0.39
C LYS A 54 -6.76 -15.08 -0.53
N SER A 55 -5.59 -14.67 -1.03
CA SER A 55 -4.42 -15.55 -1.17
C SER A 55 -3.61 -15.72 0.11
N VAL A 56 -3.95 -15.01 1.19
CA VAL A 56 -3.32 -15.20 2.50
C VAL A 56 -3.70 -16.58 3.04
N LYS A 57 -2.78 -17.55 3.07
CA LYS A 57 -3.07 -18.93 3.51
C LYS A 57 -2.83 -19.19 4.99
N SER A 58 -1.82 -18.53 5.56
CA SER A 58 -1.38 -18.74 6.94
C SER A 58 -1.40 -17.41 7.69
N PRO A 59 -2.59 -16.98 8.18
CA PRO A 59 -2.73 -15.77 8.98
C PRO A 59 -2.01 -15.93 10.32
N ASN A 60 -1.51 -14.82 10.85
CA ASN A 60 -0.92 -14.71 12.18
C ASN A 60 -2.04 -14.90 13.22
N SER A 61 -1.79 -15.73 14.24
CA SER A 61 -2.79 -16.07 15.25
C SER A 61 -3.28 -14.88 16.07
N LYS A 62 -2.53 -13.77 16.13
CA LYS A 62 -3.00 -12.51 16.74
C LYS A 62 -4.31 -12.01 16.13
N LEU A 63 -4.57 -12.34 14.86
CA LEU A 63 -5.79 -11.92 14.15
C LEU A 63 -7.04 -12.68 14.60
N PHE A 64 -6.91 -13.73 15.42
CA PHE A 64 -8.05 -14.53 15.86
C PHE A 64 -8.78 -13.93 17.08
N ASN A 65 -8.22 -12.86 17.64
CA ASN A 65 -8.76 -12.17 18.82
C ASN A 65 -9.64 -11.00 18.40
N GLU A 66 -10.62 -10.67 19.22
CA GLU A 66 -11.42 -9.47 19.08
C GLU A 66 -10.60 -8.20 19.43
N PRO A 67 -10.96 -7.03 18.88
CA PRO A 67 -10.40 -5.76 19.30
C PRO A 67 -10.63 -5.53 20.80
N ILE A 68 -9.57 -5.09 21.47
CA ILE A 68 -9.58 -4.80 22.90
C ILE A 68 -9.92 -3.33 23.08
N ARG A 69 -10.85 -3.07 24.01
CA ARG A 69 -11.21 -1.72 24.46
C ARG A 69 -11.09 -1.67 25.98
N THR A 70 -10.34 -0.69 26.49
CA THR A 70 -10.22 -0.48 27.93
C THR A 70 -10.51 0.97 28.28
N GLU A 71 -10.94 1.18 29.52
CA GLU A 71 -11.12 2.54 30.05
C GLU A 71 -9.83 3.32 29.98
N LEU A 72 -9.97 4.63 29.75
CA LEU A 72 -8.84 5.54 29.65
C LEU A 72 -8.23 5.79 31.02
N ALA A 73 -6.90 5.71 31.10
CA ALA A 73 -6.17 6.21 32.27
C ALA A 73 -6.18 7.75 32.32
N ASP A 74 -6.21 8.39 31.15
CA ASP A 74 -6.28 9.84 30.97
C ASP A 74 -7.22 10.17 29.81
N SER A 75 -8.25 10.97 30.09
CA SER A 75 -9.24 11.43 29.11
C SER A 75 -8.98 12.85 28.63
N SER A 76 -7.80 13.41 28.90
CA SER A 76 -7.42 14.74 28.44
C SER A 76 -7.50 14.83 26.91
N PRO A 77 -8.06 15.94 26.37
CA PRO A 77 -8.11 16.11 24.92
C PRO A 77 -6.72 16.13 24.31
N ILE A 78 -6.59 15.51 23.13
CA ILE A 78 -5.37 15.58 22.31
C ILE A 78 -5.56 16.73 21.33
N GLU A 79 -4.63 17.68 21.30
CA GLU A 79 -4.73 18.85 20.42
C GLU A 79 -3.52 18.95 19.50
N PHE A 80 -3.76 19.18 18.21
CA PHE A 80 -2.72 19.46 17.23
C PHE A 80 -3.26 20.38 16.12
N SER A 81 -2.36 20.99 15.36
CA SER A 81 -2.72 21.86 14.24
C SER A 81 -2.16 21.31 12.94
N GLN A 82 -3.00 21.22 11.91
CA GLN A 82 -2.61 20.74 10.59
C GLN A 82 -3.41 21.47 9.51
N ASP A 83 -2.74 21.85 8.41
CA ASP A 83 -3.37 22.43 7.22
C ASP A 83 -4.32 23.61 7.53
N GLY A 84 -3.98 24.46 8.50
CA GLY A 84 -4.79 25.62 8.90
C GLY A 84 -6.00 25.32 9.80
N PHE A 85 -6.12 24.08 10.28
CA PHE A 85 -7.15 23.66 11.23
C PHE A 85 -6.52 23.36 12.60
N LYS A 86 -7.20 23.74 13.67
CA LYS A 86 -6.96 23.22 15.02
C LYS A 86 -7.83 21.97 15.21
N PHE A 87 -7.21 20.85 15.52
CA PHE A 87 -7.87 19.60 15.86
C PHE A 87 -7.91 19.44 17.38
N THR A 88 -9.09 19.13 17.90
CA THR A 88 -9.29 18.72 19.30
C THR A 88 -9.94 17.34 19.27
N LEU A 89 -9.20 16.35 19.75
CA LEU A 89 -9.63 14.96 19.84
C LEU A 89 -10.07 14.68 21.26
N THR A 90 -11.26 14.11 21.41
CA THR A 90 -11.78 13.63 22.70
C THR A 90 -11.64 12.11 22.76
N PRO A 91 -10.70 11.57 23.55
CA PRO A 91 -10.56 10.13 23.73
C PRO A 91 -11.80 9.51 24.37
N LEU A 92 -12.17 8.31 23.90
CA LEU A 92 -13.30 7.53 24.41
C LEU A 92 -12.83 6.25 25.09
N TYR A 93 -11.91 5.51 24.46
CA TYR A 93 -11.34 4.26 24.96
C TYR A 93 -9.92 4.08 24.43
N GLU A 94 -9.07 3.42 25.21
CA GLU A 94 -7.88 2.79 24.64
C GLU A 94 -8.33 1.66 23.71
N TYR A 95 -7.63 1.50 22.59
CA TYR A 95 -8.01 0.59 21.53
C TYR A 95 -6.81 -0.16 20.96
N GLU A 96 -6.93 -1.47 20.88
CA GLU A 96 -5.90 -2.34 20.33
C GLU A 96 -6.55 -3.40 19.44
N MET A 97 -6.01 -3.60 18.24
CA MET A 97 -6.50 -4.65 17.35
C MET A 97 -5.40 -5.26 16.49
N SER A 98 -5.58 -6.54 16.18
CA SER A 98 -4.83 -7.22 15.13
C SER A 98 -5.80 -7.77 14.10
N ALA A 99 -5.64 -7.37 12.85
CA ALA A 99 -6.61 -7.69 11.80
C ALA A 99 -5.96 -7.86 10.43
N LEU A 100 -6.70 -8.50 9.53
CA LEU A 100 -6.42 -8.57 8.11
C LEU A 100 -7.05 -7.36 7.41
N VAL A 101 -6.28 -6.65 6.61
CA VAL A 101 -6.79 -5.57 5.76
C VAL A 101 -7.46 -6.18 4.53
N VAL A 102 -8.76 -6.00 4.37
CA VAL A 102 -9.55 -6.51 3.24
C VAL A 102 -9.81 -5.44 2.17
N ASN A 103 -9.79 -4.17 2.55
CA ASN A 103 -9.80 -3.04 1.63
C ASN A 103 -9.11 -1.83 2.26
N ARG A 104 -8.58 -0.93 1.44
CA ARG A 104 -8.05 0.36 1.91
C ARG A 104 -8.44 1.49 0.95
N LEU A 105 -8.64 2.68 1.51
CA LEU A 105 -8.83 3.91 0.74
C LEU A 105 -7.80 4.96 1.16
N ASP A 106 -7.09 5.49 0.18
CA ASP A 106 -5.99 6.44 0.38
C ASP A 106 -6.44 7.84 -0.04
N TYR A 107 -6.49 8.79 0.90
CA TYR A 107 -6.97 10.15 0.64
C TYR A 107 -5.87 11.15 0.32
N THR A 108 -4.60 10.72 0.31
CA THR A 108 -3.46 11.62 0.15
C THR A 108 -3.40 12.32 -1.21
N TRP A 109 -4.05 11.74 -2.23
CA TRP A 109 -4.06 12.28 -3.60
C TRP A 109 -5.37 12.97 -4.01
N PHE A 110 -6.47 12.80 -3.25
CA PHE A 110 -7.80 13.31 -3.64
C PHE A 110 -8.68 13.73 -2.44
N SER A 111 -8.09 14.37 -1.44
CA SER A 111 -8.86 14.86 -0.29
C SER A 111 -9.93 15.88 -0.71
N LEU A 112 -11.14 15.72 -0.19
CA LEU A 112 -12.28 16.60 -0.48
C LEU A 112 -12.17 17.95 0.24
N THR A 113 -11.50 17.99 1.40
CA THR A 113 -11.35 19.19 2.24
C THR A 113 -9.99 19.17 2.95
N ARG A 114 -9.41 20.33 3.29
CA ARG A 114 -8.13 20.37 4.05
C ARG A 114 -8.24 19.68 5.40
N ALA A 115 -9.35 19.85 6.11
CA ALA A 115 -9.60 19.18 7.38
C ALA A 115 -9.59 17.63 7.26
N SER A 116 -9.94 17.08 6.10
CA SER A 116 -9.90 15.64 5.85
C SER A 116 -8.49 15.08 5.77
N ASN A 117 -7.44 15.91 5.58
CA ASN A 117 -6.04 15.47 5.46
C ASN A 117 -5.47 14.88 6.76
N ALA A 118 -6.09 15.17 7.91
CA ALA A 118 -5.80 14.52 9.18
C ALA A 118 -6.12 13.01 9.14
N PHE A 119 -6.95 12.59 8.18
CA PHE A 119 -7.33 11.19 7.93
C PHE A 119 -6.70 10.71 6.61
N PRO A 120 -5.40 10.40 6.58
CA PRO A 120 -4.73 10.02 5.33
C PRO A 120 -5.28 8.75 4.68
N MET A 121 -5.90 7.87 5.48
CA MET A 121 -6.43 6.62 4.98
C MET A 121 -7.53 6.03 5.84
N ASP A 122 -8.37 5.24 5.17
CA ASP A 122 -9.33 4.35 5.80
C ASP A 122 -8.95 2.89 5.55
N LEU A 123 -9.19 2.05 6.55
CA LEU A 123 -8.95 0.61 6.47
C LEU A 123 -10.24 -0.15 6.77
N CYS A 124 -10.66 -0.99 5.82
CA CYS A 124 -11.63 -2.03 6.09
C CYS A 124 -10.89 -3.30 6.52
N MET A 125 -11.23 -3.80 7.70
CA MET A 125 -10.46 -4.85 8.37
C MET A 125 -11.36 -5.96 8.88
N THR A 126 -10.82 -7.17 8.97
CA THR A 126 -11.51 -8.33 9.54
C THR A 126 -10.59 -9.18 10.41
N TRP A 127 -11.16 -9.82 11.44
CA TRP A 127 -10.45 -10.58 12.48
C TRP A 127 -11.29 -11.80 12.90
N GLY A 128 -10.91 -12.47 13.99
CA GLY A 128 -11.75 -13.44 14.67
C GLY A 128 -11.98 -14.73 13.87
N GLU A 129 -13.22 -15.22 13.94
CA GLU A 129 -13.67 -16.45 13.29
C GLU A 129 -13.66 -16.34 11.76
N ASN A 130 -13.91 -15.16 11.19
CA ASN A 130 -13.75 -14.90 9.76
C ASN A 130 -12.37 -15.30 9.27
N ILE A 131 -11.32 -15.04 10.06
CA ILE A 131 -9.94 -15.41 9.78
C ILE A 131 -9.66 -16.87 10.14
N ARG A 132 -10.08 -17.30 11.33
CA ARG A 132 -9.79 -18.63 11.89
C ARG A 132 -10.35 -19.76 11.03
N SER A 133 -11.60 -19.63 10.59
CA SER A 133 -12.27 -20.57 9.67
C SER A 133 -11.73 -20.50 8.24
N GLY A 134 -11.12 -19.37 7.87
CA GLY A 134 -10.75 -19.07 6.49
C GLY A 134 -11.91 -18.56 5.62
N ALA A 135 -13.05 -18.19 6.20
CA ALA A 135 -14.21 -17.65 5.51
C ALA A 135 -13.85 -16.45 4.59
N TYR A 136 -12.93 -15.58 5.02
CA TYR A 136 -12.47 -14.42 4.23
C TYR A 136 -11.93 -14.81 2.84
N ARG A 137 -11.49 -16.05 2.62
CA ARG A 137 -10.95 -16.50 1.33
C ARG A 137 -12.02 -16.96 0.35
N HIS A 138 -13.27 -17.09 0.79
CA HIS A 138 -14.34 -17.57 -0.06
C HIS A 138 -14.49 -16.67 -1.30
N SER A 139 -14.75 -17.27 -2.46
CA SER A 139 -14.77 -16.56 -3.75
C SER A 139 -15.81 -15.43 -3.77
N SER A 140 -16.93 -15.63 -3.09
CA SER A 140 -18.03 -14.66 -2.98
C SER A 140 -17.72 -13.44 -2.11
N VAL A 141 -16.75 -13.52 -1.18
CA VAL A 141 -16.46 -12.45 -0.22
C VAL A 141 -15.74 -11.33 -0.93
N ASN A 142 -16.36 -10.17 -1.05
CA ASN A 142 -15.77 -9.02 -1.72
C ASN A 142 -16.03 -7.75 -0.92
N PHE A 143 -15.06 -6.84 -0.95
CA PHE A 143 -15.11 -5.56 -0.26
C PHE A 143 -14.83 -4.42 -1.23
N ARG A 144 -15.39 -3.26 -0.93
CA ARG A 144 -15.08 -1.99 -1.58
C ARG A 144 -15.22 -0.86 -0.57
N GLN A 145 -14.43 0.19 -0.70
CA GLN A 145 -14.61 1.42 0.06
C GLN A 145 -14.99 2.58 -0.86
N ASP A 146 -15.90 3.42 -0.39
CA ASP A 146 -16.33 4.65 -1.08
C ASP A 146 -16.82 5.69 -0.06
N PHE A 147 -16.48 6.97 -0.28
CA PHE A 147 -16.84 8.10 0.60
C PHE A 147 -16.73 7.82 2.11
N ARG A 148 -15.65 7.19 2.57
CA ARG A 148 -15.39 6.81 3.97
C ARG A 148 -16.22 5.64 4.50
N PHE A 149 -16.88 4.87 3.64
CA PHE A 149 -17.63 3.68 4.05
C PHE A 149 -16.99 2.41 3.52
N CYS A 150 -17.00 1.34 4.32
CA CYS A 150 -16.73 0.00 3.84
C CYS A 150 -18.02 -0.74 3.50
N PHE A 151 -18.07 -1.30 2.30
CA PHE A 151 -19.14 -2.16 1.82
C PHE A 151 -18.59 -3.56 1.57
N GLY A 152 -19.34 -4.58 1.96
CA GLY A 152 -19.03 -5.96 1.62
C GLY A 152 -20.24 -6.73 1.13
N ASN A 153 -19.98 -7.80 0.38
CA ASN A 153 -20.99 -8.73 -0.10
C ASN A 153 -20.43 -10.15 -0.13
N TRP A 154 -21.25 -11.14 0.24
CA TRP A 154 -20.88 -12.56 0.22
C TRP A 154 -22.13 -13.45 0.18
N SER A 155 -21.97 -14.71 -0.23
CA SER A 155 -23.02 -15.72 -0.14
C SER A 155 -23.08 -16.30 1.28
N ARG A 156 -24.23 -16.87 1.66
CA ARG A 156 -24.41 -17.55 2.95
C ARG A 156 -23.42 -18.70 3.16
N GLU A 157 -23.01 -19.36 2.08
CA GLU A 157 -22.06 -20.49 2.08
C GLU A 157 -20.67 -20.11 2.59
N SER A 158 -20.28 -18.83 2.51
CA SER A 158 -18.98 -18.37 3.00
C SER A 158 -18.83 -18.46 4.52
N ASN A 159 -19.95 -18.51 5.26
CA ASN A 159 -19.99 -18.34 6.73
C ASN A 159 -19.29 -17.06 7.22
N PHE A 160 -19.10 -16.08 6.34
CA PHE A 160 -18.49 -14.80 6.69
C PHE A 160 -19.47 -13.93 7.47
N SER A 161 -18.99 -13.28 8.53
CA SER A 161 -19.79 -12.48 9.44
C SER A 161 -19.39 -11.01 9.41
N TRP A 162 -20.36 -10.11 9.33
CA TRP A 162 -20.09 -8.67 9.45
C TRP A 162 -19.74 -8.25 10.87
N ALA A 163 -20.07 -9.06 11.89
CA ALA A 163 -19.76 -8.75 13.28
C ALA A 163 -18.25 -8.67 13.56
N GLU A 164 -17.43 -9.27 12.69
CA GLU A 164 -15.96 -9.27 12.78
C GLU A 164 -15.34 -8.48 11.63
N VAL A 165 -16.01 -7.40 11.23
CA VAL A 165 -15.55 -6.41 10.26
C VAL A 165 -15.66 -5.02 10.87
N SER A 166 -14.67 -4.17 10.61
CA SER A 166 -14.71 -2.75 10.98
C SER A 166 -14.20 -1.86 9.87
N ASN A 167 -14.68 -0.62 9.85
CA ASN A 167 -14.25 0.43 8.93
C ASN A 167 -13.61 1.56 9.73
N ASN A 168 -12.30 1.71 9.59
CA ASN A 168 -11.49 2.47 10.52
C ASN A 168 -10.94 3.71 9.82
N HIS A 169 -11.20 4.88 10.41
CA HIS A 169 -10.64 6.17 10.01
C HIS A 169 -9.42 6.48 10.84
N LEU A 170 -8.23 6.46 10.24
CA LEU A 170 -6.99 6.66 10.98
C LEU A 170 -6.65 8.15 11.06
N VAL A 171 -6.61 8.69 12.27
CA VAL A 171 -5.99 9.99 12.56
C VAL A 171 -4.53 9.75 12.92
N ILE A 172 -3.61 10.31 12.14
CA ILE A 172 -2.18 10.06 12.29
C ILE A 172 -1.44 11.40 12.33
N GLU A 173 -0.86 11.73 13.46
CA GLU A 173 0.02 12.91 13.61
C GLU A 173 1.47 12.57 13.25
N ASP A 174 1.98 11.43 13.74
CA ASP A 174 3.37 11.03 13.55
C ASP A 174 3.69 10.62 12.10
N GLU A 175 4.70 11.25 11.50
CA GLU A 175 5.12 11.01 10.12
C GLU A 175 5.69 9.62 9.86
N ALA A 176 6.32 8.98 10.86
CA ALA A 176 6.81 7.61 10.72
C ALA A 176 5.64 6.60 10.70
N ILE A 177 4.63 6.81 11.55
CA ILE A 177 3.38 6.04 11.51
C ILE A 177 2.67 6.27 10.18
N ARG A 178 2.58 7.52 9.71
CA ARG A 178 1.96 7.87 8.41
C ARG A 178 2.64 7.11 7.27
N LYS A 179 3.97 7.15 7.17
CA LYS A 179 4.72 6.41 6.13
C LYS A 179 4.47 4.91 6.19
N LYS A 180 4.38 4.32 7.39
CA LYS A 180 4.07 2.91 7.56
C LYS A 180 2.65 2.58 7.12
N ALA A 181 1.67 3.40 7.52
CA ALA A 181 0.28 3.29 7.13
C ALA A 181 0.14 3.31 5.60
N MET A 182 0.77 4.26 4.93
CA MET A 182 0.77 4.37 3.46
C MET A 182 1.33 3.13 2.74
N SER A 183 2.16 2.33 3.40
CA SER A 183 2.74 1.10 2.85
C SER A 183 1.86 -0.16 3.00
N ILE A 184 0.75 -0.06 3.74
CA ILE A 184 -0.23 -1.15 3.92
C ILE A 184 -0.89 -1.45 2.58
N VAL A 185 -1.06 -2.71 2.25
CA VAL A 185 -1.86 -3.14 1.09
C VAL A 185 -2.92 -4.16 1.51
N GLU A 186 -3.92 -4.37 0.66
CA GLU A 186 -4.90 -5.43 0.86
C GLU A 186 -4.21 -6.79 1.04
N GLY A 187 -4.63 -7.52 2.07
CA GLY A 187 -4.04 -8.78 2.52
C GLY A 187 -2.98 -8.62 3.61
N ASP A 188 -2.48 -7.41 3.87
CA ASP A 188 -1.56 -7.20 5.00
C ASP A 188 -2.26 -7.48 6.33
N GLN A 189 -1.50 -8.07 7.23
CA GLN A 189 -1.91 -8.39 8.58
C GLN A 189 -1.23 -7.38 9.49
N ILE A 190 -2.04 -6.58 10.17
CA ILE A 190 -1.53 -5.44 10.94
C ILE A 190 -1.87 -5.59 12.41
N HIS A 191 -1.11 -4.90 13.22
CA HIS A 191 -1.40 -4.62 14.61
C HIS A 191 -1.43 -3.12 14.79
N LEU A 192 -2.47 -2.62 15.43
CA LEU A 192 -2.70 -1.21 15.65
C LEU A 192 -3.02 -1.00 17.13
N ARG A 193 -2.44 0.06 17.70
CA ARG A 193 -2.75 0.55 19.05
C ARG A 193 -2.95 2.06 19.02
N GLY A 194 -3.89 2.54 19.83
CA GLY A 194 -4.18 3.95 19.97
C GLY A 194 -5.49 4.15 20.70
N LYS A 195 -6.25 5.19 20.32
CA LYS A 195 -7.47 5.57 21.04
C LYS A 195 -8.64 5.71 20.07
N LEU A 196 -9.82 5.23 20.47
CA LEU A 196 -11.08 5.65 19.84
C LEU A 196 -11.32 7.11 20.22
N VAL A 197 -11.53 7.99 19.25
CA VAL A 197 -11.64 9.44 19.48
C VAL A 197 -12.82 10.06 18.73
N ASN A 198 -13.48 11.03 19.34
CA ASN A 198 -14.26 12.01 18.57
C ASN A 198 -13.33 13.14 18.14
N VAL A 199 -13.44 13.60 16.89
CA VAL A 199 -12.57 14.62 16.30
C VAL A 199 -13.39 15.86 16.02
N LYS A 200 -12.93 17.01 16.52
CA LYS A 200 -13.40 18.34 16.14
C LYS A 200 -12.26 19.08 15.44
N ALA A 201 -12.52 19.58 14.23
CA ALA A 201 -11.60 20.43 13.50
C ALA A 201 -12.18 21.83 13.34
N GLU A 202 -11.44 22.85 13.76
CA GLU A 202 -11.81 24.26 13.65
C GLU A 202 -10.88 24.97 12.67
N ASN A 203 -11.42 25.62 11.64
CA ASN A 203 -10.61 26.42 10.73
C ASN A 203 -10.05 27.64 11.48
N MET A 204 -8.73 27.82 11.45
CA MET A 204 -8.04 28.91 12.16
C MET A 204 -7.53 30.02 11.23
N ASP A 205 -7.49 29.79 9.92
CA ASP A 205 -6.91 30.73 8.96
C ASP A 205 -7.94 31.67 8.31
N GLY A 206 -9.23 31.45 8.57
CA GLY A 206 -10.34 32.25 8.04
C GLY A 206 -10.54 32.09 6.53
N ASN A 207 -9.78 31.22 5.87
CA ASN A 207 -9.89 30.95 4.45
C ASN A 207 -10.69 29.66 4.25
N LEU A 208 -12.01 29.81 4.19
CA LEU A 208 -12.92 28.71 3.90
C LEU A 208 -12.97 28.48 2.39
N GLY A 209 -12.32 27.39 1.94
CA GLY A 209 -12.52 26.89 0.59
C GLY A 209 -14.00 26.55 0.34
N LYS A 210 -14.40 26.46 -0.94
CA LYS A 210 -15.79 26.25 -1.37
C LYS A 210 -16.52 25.06 -0.70
N TYR A 211 -15.79 24.04 -0.27
CA TYR A 211 -16.32 22.83 0.35
C TYR A 211 -15.90 22.68 1.82
N GLU A 212 -15.34 23.73 2.42
CA GLU A 212 -14.81 23.70 3.77
C GLU A 212 -15.80 24.29 4.77
N ASN A 213 -15.89 23.65 5.92
CA ASN A 213 -16.70 24.13 7.03
C ASN A 213 -15.80 24.82 8.06
N GLN A 214 -16.33 25.84 8.72
CA GLN A 214 -15.66 26.47 9.87
C GLN A 214 -15.37 25.47 10.99
N ILE A 215 -16.29 24.53 11.20
CA ILE A 215 -16.14 23.43 12.16
C ILE A 215 -16.57 22.15 11.47
N SER A 216 -15.72 21.11 11.55
CA SER A 216 -16.04 19.75 11.10
C SER A 216 -15.95 18.80 12.29
N ASN A 217 -16.89 17.85 12.38
CA ASN A 217 -16.92 16.86 13.47
C ASN A 217 -16.97 15.44 12.88
N TRP A 218 -16.20 14.54 13.47
CA TRP A 218 -16.28 13.10 13.22
C TRP A 218 -16.44 12.38 14.55
N ASN A 219 -17.44 11.52 14.64
CA ASN A 219 -17.69 10.72 15.85
C ASN A 219 -17.26 9.28 15.60
N SER A 220 -16.60 8.68 16.58
CA SER A 220 -16.26 7.25 16.54
C SER A 220 -17.43 6.40 17.01
N SER A 221 -17.68 5.28 16.33
CA SER A 221 -18.40 4.18 16.95
C SER A 221 -17.60 3.61 18.12
N VAL A 222 -18.33 3.15 19.13
CA VAL A 222 -17.82 2.40 20.29
C VAL A 222 -18.56 1.07 20.42
N LYS A 223 -19.20 0.59 19.35
CA LYS A 223 -19.86 -0.72 19.31
C LYS A 223 -19.08 -1.61 18.35
N LEU A 224 -18.88 -2.86 18.72
CA LEU A 224 -18.29 -3.84 17.81
C LEU A 224 -19.40 -4.43 16.93
N GLY A 225 -19.09 -4.61 15.65
CA GLY A 225 -19.97 -5.29 14.70
C GLY A 225 -21.22 -4.51 14.29
N ASP A 226 -21.26 -3.20 14.52
CA ASP A 226 -22.30 -2.35 13.93
C ASP A 226 -22.00 -2.06 12.44
N SER A 227 -22.99 -1.54 11.72
CA SER A 227 -22.89 -1.30 10.28
C SER A 227 -23.68 -0.08 9.85
N GLY A 228 -23.29 0.50 8.71
CA GLY A 228 -23.97 1.67 8.15
C GLY A 228 -23.44 3.01 8.68
N ALA A 229 -24.26 4.05 8.54
CA ALA A 229 -23.88 5.40 8.94
C ALA A 229 -23.66 5.50 10.45
N GLY A 230 -22.46 5.94 10.86
CA GLY A 230 -22.09 6.08 12.26
C GLY A 230 -21.45 4.83 12.90
N ALA A 231 -21.31 3.74 12.15
CA ALA A 231 -20.67 2.50 12.60
C ALA A 231 -19.13 2.48 12.41
N CYS A 232 -18.54 3.62 12.07
CA CYS A 232 -17.12 3.68 11.75
C CYS A 232 -16.31 4.07 12.98
N GLU A 233 -15.21 3.37 13.23
CA GLU A 233 -14.28 3.70 14.29
C GLU A 233 -13.34 4.81 13.81
N VAL A 234 -13.17 5.85 14.63
CA VAL A 234 -12.18 6.89 14.40
C VAL A 234 -11.05 6.69 15.41
N ILE A 235 -9.86 6.43 14.89
CA ILE A 235 -8.74 5.96 15.70
C ILE A 235 -7.60 6.96 15.61
N PHE A 236 -7.23 7.57 16.75
CA PHE A 236 -5.94 8.23 16.88
C PHE A 236 -4.87 7.16 17.05
N VAL A 237 -3.98 7.03 16.05
CA VAL A 237 -3.03 5.93 15.98
C VAL A 237 -1.73 6.31 16.68
N GLU A 238 -1.40 5.58 17.75
CA GLU A 238 -0.17 5.76 18.51
C GLU A 238 0.88 4.72 18.09
N GLU A 239 0.45 3.52 17.68
CA GLU A 239 1.34 2.50 17.15
C GLU A 239 0.70 1.74 15.99
N LEU A 240 1.55 1.37 15.03
CA LEU A 240 1.16 0.60 13.88
C LEU A 240 2.30 -0.36 13.52
N GLU A 241 1.98 -1.62 13.31
CA GLU A 241 2.91 -2.66 12.89
C GLU A 241 2.29 -3.49 11.77
N ILE A 242 3.08 -3.80 10.74
CA ILE A 242 2.70 -4.78 9.72
C ILE A 242 3.29 -6.12 10.16
N LEU A 243 2.48 -6.91 10.86
CA LEU A 243 2.86 -8.24 11.36
C LEU A 243 3.31 -9.16 10.24
N LYS A 244 2.61 -9.12 9.10
CA LYS A 244 2.91 -9.96 7.93
C LYS A 244 2.32 -9.38 6.66
N LYS A 245 3.10 -9.39 5.57
CA LYS A 245 2.60 -9.04 4.23
C LYS A 245 1.63 -10.09 3.71
N GLY A 246 0.57 -9.67 3.04
CA GLY A 246 -0.43 -10.59 2.49
C GLY A 246 0.15 -11.51 1.42
N ASN A 247 0.93 -10.92 0.52
CA ASN A 247 1.57 -11.60 -0.60
C ASN A 247 3.05 -11.21 -0.71
N PRO A 248 3.94 -11.77 0.15
CA PRO A 248 5.35 -11.35 0.19
C PRO A 248 6.07 -11.52 -1.14
N PHE A 249 5.82 -12.62 -1.86
CA PHE A 249 6.42 -12.87 -3.17
C PHE A 249 6.09 -11.77 -4.18
N PHE A 250 4.81 -11.43 -4.35
CA PHE A 250 4.39 -10.38 -5.27
C PHE A 250 4.77 -8.98 -4.78
N PHE A 251 4.79 -8.76 -3.46
CA PHE A 251 5.25 -7.49 -2.89
C PHE A 251 6.72 -7.21 -3.21
N HIS A 252 7.61 -8.19 -2.95
CA HIS A 252 9.04 -8.06 -3.27
C HIS A 252 9.29 -8.11 -4.78
N GLY A 253 8.55 -8.95 -5.52
CA GLY A 253 8.60 -9.03 -6.97
C GLY A 253 8.24 -7.71 -7.64
N PHE A 254 7.19 -7.02 -7.17
CA PHE A 254 6.83 -5.70 -7.65
C PHE A 254 7.96 -4.69 -7.44
N LYS A 255 8.53 -4.63 -6.22
CA LYS A 255 9.64 -3.72 -5.91
C LYS A 255 10.84 -4.00 -6.80
N PHE A 256 11.21 -5.27 -6.94
CA PHE A 256 12.30 -5.68 -7.81
C PHE A 256 12.07 -5.23 -9.26
N ALA A 257 10.91 -5.55 -9.84
CA ALA A 257 10.57 -5.17 -11.21
C ALA A 257 10.60 -3.65 -11.41
N LEU A 258 10.04 -2.89 -10.46
CA LEU A 258 10.01 -1.43 -10.49
C LEU A 258 11.43 -0.85 -10.50
N TYR A 259 12.26 -1.24 -9.53
CA TYR A 259 13.62 -0.72 -9.43
C TYR A 259 14.49 -1.18 -10.61
N ALA A 260 14.34 -2.41 -11.09
CA ALA A 260 15.05 -2.88 -12.28
C ALA A 260 14.71 -2.04 -13.52
N LEU A 261 13.42 -1.73 -13.74
CA LEU A 261 12.99 -0.86 -14.84
C LEU A 261 13.53 0.57 -14.70
N LEU A 262 13.47 1.14 -13.50
CA LEU A 262 14.05 2.45 -13.22
C LEU A 262 15.56 2.47 -13.48
N SER A 263 16.29 1.45 -13.03
CA SER A 263 17.73 1.31 -13.28
C SER A 263 18.05 1.21 -14.79
N ILE A 264 17.25 0.48 -15.57
CA ILE A 264 17.40 0.42 -17.03
C ILE A 264 17.19 1.80 -17.67
N ILE A 265 16.18 2.56 -17.21
CA ILE A 265 15.91 3.90 -17.71
C ILE A 265 17.06 4.84 -17.37
N PHE A 266 17.49 4.88 -16.11
CA PHE A 266 18.62 5.70 -15.67
C PHE A 266 19.91 5.36 -16.41
N TRP A 267 20.19 4.08 -16.61
CA TRP A 267 21.33 3.62 -17.40
C TRP A 267 21.29 4.16 -18.83
N LYS A 268 20.15 4.03 -19.52
CA LYS A 268 20.00 4.52 -20.91
C LYS A 268 20.13 6.04 -21.00
N VAL A 269 19.55 6.77 -20.05
CA VAL A 269 19.70 8.23 -19.95
C VAL A 269 21.17 8.59 -19.73
N GLY A 270 21.86 7.88 -18.83
CA GLY A 270 23.29 8.09 -18.58
C GLY A 270 24.17 7.84 -19.81
N VAL A 271 23.93 6.75 -20.54
CA VAL A 271 24.64 6.45 -21.80
C VAL A 271 24.41 7.55 -22.84
N PHE A 272 23.16 8.01 -23.00
CA PHE A 272 22.83 9.09 -23.93
C PHE A 272 23.59 10.39 -23.62
N PHE A 273 23.64 10.81 -22.35
CA PHE A 273 24.40 11.99 -21.96
C PHE A 273 25.92 11.81 -22.08
N TYR A 274 26.42 10.61 -21.80
CA TYR A 274 27.83 10.28 -21.98
C TYR A 274 28.25 10.35 -23.45
N GLU A 275 27.42 9.87 -24.38
CA GLU A 275 27.66 9.95 -25.82
C GLU A 275 27.71 11.42 -26.29
N ILE A 276 26.75 12.25 -25.87
CA ILE A 276 26.74 13.69 -26.19
C ILE A 276 27.98 14.40 -25.64
N TRP A 277 28.40 14.08 -24.42
CA TRP A 277 29.58 14.69 -23.80
C TRP A 277 30.86 14.30 -24.54
N ARG A 278 31.01 13.04 -24.94
CA ARG A 278 32.18 12.54 -25.68
C ARG A 278 32.31 13.15 -27.09
N GLU A 279 31.20 13.56 -27.69
CA GLU A 279 31.18 14.19 -29.03
C GLU A 279 31.50 15.70 -29.01
N LYS A 280 31.62 16.31 -27.82
CA LYS A 280 32.09 17.69 -27.63
C LYS A 280 33.58 17.74 -27.31
#